data_AF-A0A932H2B1-F1
#
_entry.id   AF-A0A932H2B1-F1
#
_cell.length_a   1.000
_cell.length_b   1.000
_cell.length_c   1.000
_cell.angle_alpha   90.00
_cell.angle_beta   90.00
_cell.angle_gamma   90.00
#
_symmetry.space_group_name_H-M   'P 1'
#
loop_
_entity.id
_entity.type
_entity.pdbx_description
1 polymer ?
#
loop_
_entity_poly.entity_id
_entity_poly.type
_entity_poly.pdbx_seq_one_letter_code
_entity_poly.pdbx_strand_id
1 'polypeptide(L)' 'MTLFISSAVVQDALRQARIERRLQELRGIQGYWSRKARDKGILTERDLERYLNS' A
#
# COMPACT_ATOMS: atom_id res chain seq x y z
N MET A 1 -15.45 2.00 -33.74
CA MET A 1 -15.70 1.73 -32.30
C MET A 1 -14.51 1.08 -31.57
N THR A 2 -13.47 0.62 -32.27
CA THR A 2 -12.31 -0.11 -31.71
C THR A 2 -11.18 0.77 -31.15
N LEU A 3 -11.01 2.01 -31.65
CA LEU A 3 -9.96 2.95 -31.21
C LEU A 3 -10.15 3.52 -29.78
N PHE A 4 -11.39 3.57 -29.29
CA PHE A 4 -11.68 4.11 -27.95
C PHE A 4 -11.41 3.08 -26.84
N ILE A 5 -11.58 1.79 -27.12
CA ILE A 5 -11.42 0.71 -26.13
C ILE A 5 -9.92 0.49 -25.82
N SER A 6 -9.04 0.59 -26.83
CA SER A 6 -7.60 0.43 -26.63
C SER A 6 -6.98 1.56 -25.79
N SER A 7 -7.43 2.80 -25.97
CA SER A 7 -6.99 3.93 -25.15
C SER A 7 -7.46 3.79 -23.69
N ALA A 8 -8.69 3.33 -23.47
CA ALA A 8 -9.22 3.11 -22.12
C ALA A 8 -8.43 2.05 -21.34
N VAL A 9 -8.05 0.94 -21.99
CA VAL A 9 -7.23 -0.11 -21.37
C VAL A 9 -5.83 0.40 -20.99
N VAL A 10 -5.20 1.20 -21.85
CA VAL A 10 -3.89 1.80 -21.56
C VAL A 10 -3.98 2.78 -20.39
N GLN A 11 -5.03 3.61 -20.36
CA GLN A 11 -5.27 4.53 -19.25
C GLN A 11 -5.53 3.80 -17.94
N ASP A 12 -6.26 2.67 -17.99
CA ASP A 12 -6.52 1.85 -16.81
C ASP A 12 -5.24 1.22 -16.26
N ALA A 13 -4.40 0.65 -17.12
CA ALA A 13 -3.11 0.10 -16.74
C ALA A 13 -2.19 1.16 -16.10
N LEU A 14 -2.14 2.37 -16.67
CA LEU A 14 -1.37 3.49 -16.09
C LEU A 14 -1.93 3.96 -14.75
N ARG A 15 -3.25 3.88 -14.55
CA ARG A 15 -3.89 4.21 -13.27
C ARG A 15 -3.54 3.17 -12.22
N GLN A 16 -3.58 1.88 -12.56
CA GLN A 16 -3.21 0.79 -11.64
C GLN A 16 -1.73 0.88 -11.23
N ALA A 17 -0.82 1.08 -12.18
CA ALA A 17 0.61 1.22 -11.88
C ALA A 17 0.90 2.39 -10.91
N ARG A 18 0.15 3.50 -11.01
CA ARG A 18 0.26 4.62 -10.06
C ARG A 18 -0.26 4.28 -8.67
N ILE A 19 -1.34 3.49 -8.58
CA ILE A 19 -1.89 3.03 -7.30
C ILE A 19 -0.90 2.08 -6.61
N GLU A 20 -0.36 1.11 -7.35
CA GLU A 20 0.62 0.15 -6.84
C GLU A 20 1.87 0.85 -6.30
N ARG A 21 2.40 1.82 -7.04
CA ARG A 21 3.55 2.61 -6.59
C ARG A 21 3.26 3.32 -5.26
N ARG A 22 2.12 4.01 -5.15
CA ARG A 22 1.74 4.68 -3.88
C ARG A 22 1.54 3.69 -2.75
N LEU A 23 0.97 2.53 -3.02
CA LEU A 23 0.80 1.47 -2.03
C LEU A 23 2.15 0.95 -1.52
N GLN A 24 3.13 0.83 -2.42
CA GLN A 24 4.47 0.39 -2.05
C GLN A 24 5.21 1.42 -1.20
N GLU A 25 5.11 2.71 -1.53
CA GLU A 25 5.63 3.81 -0.73
C GLU A 25 4.97 3.83 0.67
N LEU A 26 3.65 3.69 0.73
CA LEU A 26 2.90 3.61 1.98
C LEU A 26 3.34 2.42 2.85
N ARG A 27 3.48 1.23 2.27
CA ARG A 27 3.97 0.04 2.98
C ARG A 27 5.38 0.24 3.53
N GLY A 28 6.25 0.94 2.80
CA GLY A 28 7.59 1.30 3.27
C GLY A 28 7.55 2.19 4.51
N ILE A 29 6.74 3.26 4.45
CA ILE A 29 6.55 4.19 5.57
C ILE A 29 5.92 3.49 6.78
N GLN A 30 4.86 2.71 6.55
CA GLN A 30 4.19 1.94 7.59
C GLN A 30 5.17 0.99 8.27
N GLY A 31 5.94 0.21 7.50
CA GLY A 31 6.92 -0.72 8.06
C GLY A 31 8.01 -0.02 8.89
N TYR A 32 8.48 1.15 8.47
CA TYR A 32 9.41 1.96 9.25
C TYR A 32 8.81 2.37 10.60
N TRP A 33 7.58 2.91 10.59
CA TRP A 33 6.93 3.38 11.82
C TRP A 33 6.50 2.25 12.75
N SER A 34 6.05 1.11 12.22
CA SER A 34 5.75 -0.08 13.03
C SER A 34 6.99 -0.57 13.78
N ARG A 35 8.14 -0.67 13.10
CA ARG A 35 9.42 -1.02 13.76
C ARG A 35 9.79 0.00 14.83
N LYS A 36 9.76 1.29 14.49
CA LYS A 36 10.09 2.37 15.43
C LYS A 36 9.16 2.43 16.63
N ALA A 37 7.87 2.12 16.46
CA ALA A 37 6.91 2.07 17.55
C ALA A 37 7.16 0.87 18.46
N ARG A 38 7.53 -0.29 17.90
CA ARG A 38 7.97 -1.46 18.67
C ARG A 38 9.23 -1.18 19.47
N ASP A 39 10.24 -0.56 18.86
CA ASP A 39 11.50 -0.18 19.53
C ASP A 39 11.27 0.79 20.71
N LYS A 40 10.25 1.65 20.58
CA LYS A 40 9.83 2.60 21.63
C LYS A 40 8.87 2.00 22.67
N GLY A 41 8.46 0.73 22.52
CA GLY A 41 7.48 0.08 23.38
C GLY A 41 6.04 0.62 23.25
N ILE A 42 5.76 1.39 22.20
CA ILE A 42 4.43 1.97 21.91
C ILE A 42 3.51 0.93 21.27
N LEU A 43 4.09 -0.03 20.54
CA LEU A 43 3.35 -1.09 19.85
C LEU A 43 3.82 -2.44 20.40
N THR A 44 2.96 -3.13 21.14
CA THR A 44 3.27 -4.49 21.62
C THR A 44 2.97 -5.52 20.54
N GLU A 45 3.56 -6.72 20.65
CA GLU A 45 3.30 -7.83 19.72
C GLU A 45 1.79 -8.14 19.62
N ARG A 46 1.07 -8.07 20.76
CA ARG A 46 -0.37 -8.25 20.84
C ARG A 46 -1.16 -7.16 20.10
N ASP A 47 -0.68 -5.92 20.12
CA ASP A 47 -1.30 -4.84 19.36
C ASP A 47 -1.09 -5.05 17.86
N LEU A 48 0.11 -5.49 17.46
CA LEU A 48 0.45 -5.80 16.08
C LEU A 48 -0.44 -6.93 15.51
N GLU A 49 -0.61 -8.02 16.26
CA GLU A 49 -1.52 -9.12 15.91
C GLU A 49 -2.96 -8.65 15.69
N ARG A 50 -3.45 -7.74 16.53
CA ARG A 50 -4.80 -7.18 16.41
C ARG A 50 -4.96 -6.29 15.18
N TYR A 51 -3.93 -5.53 14.80
CA TYR A 51 -3.98 -4.65 13.63
C TYR A 51 -3.73 -5.37 12.30
N LEU A 52 -3.04 -6.51 12.30
CA LEU A 52 -2.72 -7.27 11.07
C LEU A 52 -3.76 -8.35 10.73
N ASN A 53 -4.60 -8.77 11.67
CA ASN A 53 -5.67 -9.76 11.44
C ASN A 53 -7.02 -9.15 11.01
N SER A 54 -7.05 -7.90 10.51
CA SER A 54 -8.26 -7.26 9.96
C SER A 54 -8.22 -7.12 8.44
#